data_AF-A0A6H1JHC6-F1
#
_entry.id   AF-A0A6H1JHC6-F1
#
_cell.length_a   1.000
_cell.length_b   1.000
_cell.length_c   1.000
_cell.angle_alpha   90.00
_cell.angle_beta   90.00
_cell.angle_gamma   90.00
#
_symmetry.space_group_name_H-M   'P 1'
#
loop_
_entity.id
_entity.type
_entity.pdbx_description
1 polymer ?
#
loop_
_entity_poly.entity_id
_entity_poly.type
_entity_poly.pdbx_seq_one_letter_code
_entity_poly.pdbx_strand_id
1 'polypeptide(L)' 'MAAAADWADRIDQGPAVDGGEALLVRPDGHVCRAGRDDDADGLRAALARWFGPSRSRLPDGGAPGRLR' A
#
# COMPACT_ATOMS: atom_id res chain seq x y z
N MET A 1 -2.00 9.50 -5.62
CA MET A 1 -3.04 8.53 -6.06
C MET A 1 -2.61 7.23 -6.78
N ALA A 2 -1.73 7.19 -7.81
CA ALA A 2 -1.47 5.94 -8.58
C ALA A 2 -0.69 4.83 -7.83
N ALA A 3 0.10 5.19 -6.82
CA ALA A 3 1.02 4.26 -6.16
C ALA A 3 0.33 3.15 -5.35
N ALA A 4 -0.81 3.45 -4.72
CA ALA A 4 -1.52 2.50 -3.88
C ALA A 4 -2.33 1.46 -4.68
N ALA A 5 -2.55 1.69 -5.98
CA ALA A 5 -3.25 0.75 -6.86
C ALA A 5 -2.54 -0.62 -6.93
N ASP A 6 -1.22 -0.65 -6.80
CA ASP A 6 -0.44 -1.89 -6.80
C ASP A 6 -0.61 -2.77 -5.55
N TRP A 7 -1.33 -2.26 -4.53
CA TRP A 7 -1.70 -2.95 -3.30
C TRP A 7 -3.21 -3.09 -3.12
N ALA A 8 -4.00 -2.78 -4.15
CA ALA A 8 -5.47 -2.79 -4.10
C ALA A 8 -6.07 -4.17 -3.73
N ASP A 9 -5.30 -5.26 -3.76
CA ASP A 9 -5.72 -6.57 -3.25
C ASP A 9 -5.76 -6.66 -1.71
N ARG A 10 -5.14 -5.70 -1.00
CA ARG A 10 -4.96 -5.74 0.47
C ARG A 10 -5.39 -4.47 1.18
N ILE A 11 -5.53 -3.36 0.45
CA ILE A 11 -5.92 -2.07 1.00
C ILE A 11 -7.12 -1.53 0.23
N ASP A 12 -8.03 -0.89 0.96
CA ASP A 12 -9.08 -0.06 0.39
C ASP A 12 -8.64 1.40 0.35
N GLN A 13 -9.02 2.11 -0.71
CA GLN A 13 -8.74 3.54 -0.85
C GLN A 13 -10.02 4.33 -0.53
N GLY A 14 -9.90 5.27 0.41
CA GLY A 14 -10.95 6.24 0.73
C GLY A 14 -10.63 7.63 0.18
N PRO A 15 -11.59 8.57 0.24
CA PRO A 15 -11.31 9.97 -0.06
C PRO A 15 -10.22 10.52 0.88
N ALA A 16 -9.34 11.36 0.35
CA ALA A 16 -8.38 12.08 1.17
C ALA A 16 -9.14 12.98 2.16
N VAL A 17 -8.59 13.14 3.37
CA VAL A 17 -9.11 14.11 4.32
C VAL A 17 -8.68 15.52 3.87
N ASP A 18 -9.48 16.53 4.22
CA ASP A 18 -9.27 17.91 3.79
C ASP A 18 -7.82 18.38 4.04
N GLY A 19 -7.24 19.12 3.09
CA GLY A 19 -5.88 19.67 3.20
C GLY A 19 -4.80 18.92 2.39
N GLY A 20 -5.17 17.86 1.66
CA GLY A 20 -4.22 17.11 0.82
C GLY A 20 -3.36 16.12 1.61
N GLU A 21 -3.82 15.74 2.80
CA GLU A 21 -3.16 14.78 3.68
C GLU A 21 -3.73 13.37 3.46
N ALA A 22 -2.83 12.41 3.33
CA ALA A 22 -3.12 11.00 3.18
C ALA A 22 -2.70 10.24 4.45
N LEU A 23 -3.63 9.44 4.98
CA LEU A 23 -3.40 8.56 6.12
C LEU A 23 -3.41 7.11 5.67
N LEU A 24 -2.44 6.34 6.14
CA LEU A 24 -2.42 4.90 5.99
C LEU A 24 -2.78 4.27 7.33
N VAL A 25 -3.94 3.63 7.40
CA VAL A 25 -4.47 3.02 8.63
C VAL A 25 -4.44 1.50 8.49
N ARG A 26 -4.04 0.82 9.55
CA ARG A 26 -4.07 -0.64 9.64
C ARG A 26 -5.47 -1.13 10.01
N PRO A 27 -5.79 -2.41 9.71
CA PRO A 27 -7.05 -3.01 10.13
C PRO A 27 -7.26 -3.03 11.67
N ASP A 28 -6.20 -2.86 12.47
CA ASP A 28 -6.29 -2.69 13.94
C ASP A 28 -6.56 -1.23 14.38
N GLY A 29 -6.82 -0.33 13.44
CA GLY A 29 -7.09 1.09 13.69
C GLY A 29 -5.86 1.96 13.91
N HIS A 30 -4.64 1.42 13.81
CA HIS A 30 -3.42 2.21 14.03
C HIS A 30 -2.91 2.89 12.75
N VAL A 31 -2.43 4.12 12.89
CA VAL A 31 -1.83 4.90 11.78
C VAL A 31 -0.40 4.44 11.53
N CYS A 32 -0.14 3.92 10.33
CA CYS A 32 1.20 3.53 9.85
C CYS A 32 1.99 4.69 9.26
N ARG A 33 1.28 5.65 8.67
CA ARG A 33 1.84 6.84 8.02
C ARG A 33 0.79 7.94 7.99
N ALA A 34 1.26 9.17 8.20
CA ALA A 34 0.57 10.40 7.88
C ALA A 34 1.52 11.28 7.05
N GLY A 35 1.02 11.87 5.96
CA GLY A 35 1.81 12.74 5.09
C GLY A 35 0.95 13.32 3.97
N ARG A 36 1.55 14.10 3.06
CA ARG A 36 0.83 14.65 1.92
C ARG A 36 0.51 13.57 0.86
N ASP A 37 -0.60 13.70 0.14
CA ASP A 37 -0.95 12.77 -0.96
C ASP A 37 0.05 12.84 -2.12
N ASP A 38 0.71 13.97 -2.31
CA ASP A 38 1.78 14.15 -3.31
C ASP A 38 3.08 13.37 -3.00
N ASP A 39 3.28 12.90 -1.77
CA ASP A 39 4.45 12.09 -1.36
C ASP A 39 4.27 10.60 -1.75
N ALA A 40 4.26 10.34 -3.05
CA ALA A 40 4.06 9.01 -3.61
C ALA A 40 5.15 8.01 -3.19
N ASP A 41 6.40 8.45 -3.08
CA ASP A 41 7.52 7.59 -2.69
C ASP A 41 7.47 7.22 -1.21
N GLY A 42 7.13 8.18 -0.34
CA GLY A 42 6.89 7.87 1.06
C GLY A 42 5.72 6.91 1.24
N LEU A 43 4.63 7.10 0.51
CA LEU A 43 3.48 6.18 0.52
C LEU A 43 3.91 4.76 0.10
N ARG A 44 4.64 4.60 -1.01
CA ARG A 44 5.16 3.29 -1.45
C ARG A 44 6.07 2.65 -0.40
N ALA A 45 6.94 3.41 0.24
CA ALA A 45 7.84 2.89 1.27
C ALA A 45 7.06 2.37 2.49
N ALA A 46 6.02 3.08 2.92
CA ALA A 46 5.16 2.62 4.01
C ALA A 46 4.33 1.39 3.60
N LEU A 47 3.76 1.38 2.40
CA LEU A 47 3.03 0.22 1.88
C LEU A 47 3.93 -1.02 1.78
N ALA A 48 5.14 -0.87 1.26
CA ALA A 48 6.12 -1.95 1.18
C ALA A 48 6.52 -2.49 2.57
N ARG A 49 6.68 -1.59 3.55
CA ARG A 49 7.08 -1.95 4.92
C ARG A 49 5.99 -2.71 5.68
N TRP A 50 4.73 -2.27 5.56
CA TRP A 50 3.63 -2.78 6.38
C TRP A 50 2.78 -3.85 5.67
N PHE A 51 2.63 -3.75 4.35
CA PHE A 51 1.77 -4.62 3.53
C PHE A 51 2.58 -5.50 2.56
N GLY A 52 3.92 -5.40 2.56
CA GLY A 52 4.81 -6.19 1.71
C GLY A 52 4.99 -5.62 0.29
N PRO A 53 5.75 -6.29 -0.59
CA PRO A 53 6.08 -5.78 -1.92
C PRO A 53 4.83 -5.55 -2.79
N SER A 54 4.87 -4.53 -3.67
CA SER A 54 3.83 -4.28 -4.65
C SER A 54 3.67 -5.44 -5.62
N ARG A 55 2.47 -5.60 -6.17
CA ARG A 55 2.25 -6.53 -7.28
C ARG A 55 3.11 -6.23 -8.50
N SER A 56 3.31 -4.95 -8.82
CA SER A 56 4.18 -4.50 -9.91
C SER A 56 5.67 -4.85 -9.70
N ARG A 57 6.09 -5.11 -8.45
CA ARG A 57 7.45 -5.49 -8.08
C ARG A 57 7.59 -6.98 -7.73
N LEU A 58 6.47 -7.71 -7.64
CA LEU A 58 6.53 -9.16 -7.58
C LEU A 58 7.00 -9.65 -8.96
N PRO A 59 8.11 -10.40 -9.07
CA PRO A 59 8.49 -11.00 -10.33
C PRO A 59 7.34 -11.90 -10.80
N ASP A 60 6.99 -11.82 -12.09
CA ASP A 60 5.91 -12.59 -12.71
C ASP A 60 5.86 -14.03 -12.18
N GLY A 61 4.67 -14.44 -11.74
CA GLY A 61 4.43 -15.59 -10.88
C GLY A 61 5.15 -16.88 -11.29
N GLY A 62 6.27 -17.15 -10.63
CA GLY A 62 6.83 -18.49 -10.50
C GLY A 62 6.14 -19.24 -9.37
N ALA A 63 4.90 -19.69 -9.57
CA ALA A 63 4.31 -20.73 -8.74
C ALA A 63 3.91 -21.91 -9.63
N PRO A 64 4.61 -23.04 -9.50
CA PRO A 64 3.85 -24.28 -9.35
C PRO A 64 4.28 -25.08 -8.11
N GLY A 65 3.27 -25.44 -7.32
CA GLY A 65 3.27 -26.62 -6.46
C GLY A 65 3.98 -26.47 -5.11
N ARG A 66 3.21 -26.12 -4.06
CA ARG A 66 3.59 -26.57 -2.72
C ARG A 66 3.03 -27.99 -2.54
N LEU A 67 3.86 -28.98 -2.87
CA LEU A 67 3.65 -30.38 -2.47
C LEU A 67 3.92 -30.54 -0.98
N ARG A 68 3.06 -31.37 -0.37
CA ARG A 68 3.02 -32.00 0.96
C ARG A 68 2.39 -31.19 2.09
#